data_AF-A0A1F5UXV7-F1
#
_entry.id   AF-A0A1F5UXV7-F1
#
_cell.length_a   1.000
_cell.length_b   1.000
_cell.length_c   1.000
_cell.angle_alpha   90.00
_cell.angle_beta   90.00
_cell.angle_gamma   90.00
#
_symmetry.space_group_name_H-M   'P 1'
#
loop_
_entity.id
_entity.type
_entity.pdbx_description
1 polymer ?
#
loop_
_entity_poly.entity_id
_entity_poly.type
_entity_poly.pdbx_seq_one_letter_code
_entity_poly.pdbx_strand_id
1 'polypeptide(L)'
;MAAIGPVDVLLIPVGGGTTIDAVMATEVVELLDPKVIIPMHYRTLGLYWGIATADPFLSGKTVVHPHTRSLVLNASRLPDVPTVIVLRYE
;
A
#
# COMPACT_ATOMS: atom_id res chain seq x y z
N MET A 1 13.88 15.90 0.89
CA MET A 1 13.82 14.54 0.29
C MET A 1 15.16 13.78 0.32
N ALA A 2 16.27 14.33 0.82
CA ALA A 2 17.59 13.69 0.73
C ALA A 2 17.78 12.42 1.60
N ALA A 3 16.98 12.20 2.65
CA ALA A 3 17.19 11.08 3.57
C ALA A 3 16.56 9.75 3.09
N ILE A 4 15.42 9.81 2.38
CA ILE A 4 14.67 8.62 1.93
C ILE A 4 15.17 8.15 0.55
N GLY A 5 15.54 9.09 -0.34
CA GLY A 5 15.94 8.77 -1.70
C GLY A 5 14.77 8.33 -2.59
N PRO A 6 15.04 7.86 -3.81
CA PRO A 6 14.02 7.34 -4.71
C PRO A 6 13.40 6.05 -4.15
N VAL A 7 12.08 5.91 -4.26
CA VAL A 7 11.32 4.76 -3.74
C VAL A 7 10.64 4.04 -4.89
N ASP A 8 11.12 2.85 -5.26
CA ASP A 8 10.42 2.02 -6.26
C ASP A 8 9.25 1.24 -5.65
N VAL A 9 9.38 0.82 -4.38
CA VAL A 9 8.42 -0.03 -3.67
C VAL A 9 8.15 0.56 -2.29
N LEU A 10 6.89 0.85 -2.00
CA LEU A 10 6.44 1.46 -0.75
C LEU A 10 5.50 0.50 -0.01
N LEU A 11 5.85 0.15 1.23
CA LEU A 11 4.93 -0.50 2.17
C LEU A 11 4.36 0.58 3.09
N ILE A 12 3.04 0.72 3.15
CA ILE A 12 2.41 1.87 3.83
C ILE A 12 1.20 1.46 4.67
N PRO A 13 1.11 1.87 5.95
CA PRO A 13 -0.08 1.67 6.75
C PRO A 13 -1.22 2.55 6.26
N VAL A 14 -2.46 2.03 6.21
CA VAL A 14 -3.62 2.79 5.68
C VAL A 14 -4.88 2.72 6.54
N GLY A 15 -4.86 1.94 7.62
CA GLY A 15 -6.04 1.70 8.46
C GLY A 15 -6.36 2.80 9.47
N GLY A 16 -5.51 3.83 9.63
CA GLY A 16 -5.70 4.86 10.64
C GLY A 16 -5.55 4.32 12.07
N GLY A 17 -6.19 4.99 13.04
CA GLY A 17 -6.12 4.63 14.46
C GLY A 17 -4.77 5.01 15.07
N THR A 18 -3.86 4.05 15.16
CA THR A 18 -2.49 4.26 15.69
C THR A 18 -1.47 4.61 14.60
N THR A 19 -1.88 4.58 13.33
CA THR A 19 -1.05 4.95 12.16
C THR A 19 -1.74 6.03 11.34
N ILE A 20 -1.12 6.45 10.24
CA ILE A 20 -1.77 7.29 9.23
C ILE A 20 -2.99 6.59 8.62
N ASP A 21 -3.96 7.38 8.16
CA ASP A 21 -5.18 6.93 7.48
C ASP A 21 -5.01 6.94 5.95
N ALA A 22 -6.09 6.61 5.23
CA ALA A 22 -6.10 6.54 3.78
C ALA A 22 -5.79 7.88 3.07
N VAL A 23 -6.15 9.01 3.68
CA VAL A 23 -5.92 10.35 3.10
C VAL A 23 -4.45 10.69 3.21
N MET A 24 -3.90 10.63 4.43
CA MET A 24 -2.48 10.84 4.68
C MET A 24 -1.60 9.85 3.91
N ALA A 25 -2.02 8.59 3.79
CA ALA A 25 -1.29 7.60 3.00
C ALA A 25 -1.29 7.93 1.49
N THR A 26 -2.36 8.53 0.97
CA THR A 26 -2.41 8.99 -0.43
C THR A 26 -1.43 10.14 -0.65
N GLU A 27 -1.38 11.12 0.27
CA GLU A 27 -0.41 12.22 0.19
C GLU A 27 1.04 11.72 0.21
N VAL A 28 1.34 10.71 1.03
CA VAL A 28 2.67 10.09 1.07
C VAL A 28 3.01 9.36 -0.23
N VAL A 29 2.04 8.66 -0.83
CA VAL A 29 2.23 8.01 -2.14
C VAL A 29 2.51 9.06 -3.22
N GLU A 30 1.76 10.16 -3.24
CA GLU A 30 1.96 11.25 -4.20
C GLU A 30 3.32 11.94 -4.03
N LEU A 31 3.78 12.12 -2.78
CA LEU A 31 5.08 12.73 -2.49
C LEU A 31 6.27 11.84 -2.87
N LEU A 32 6.14 10.53 -2.70
CA LEU A 32 7.23 9.57 -2.93
C LEU A 32 7.25 8.99 -4.35
N ASP A 33 6.15 9.14 -5.10
CA ASP A 33 5.95 8.63 -6.47
C ASP A 33 6.42 7.17 -6.69
N PRO A 34 5.97 6.20 -5.86
CA PRO A 34 6.40 4.82 -5.97
C PRO A 34 5.72 4.08 -7.13
N LYS A 35 6.43 3.11 -7.71
CA LYS A 35 5.88 2.24 -8.76
C LYS A 35 4.98 1.15 -8.18
N VAL A 36 5.36 0.58 -7.04
CA VAL A 36 4.59 -0.45 -6.34
C VAL A 36 4.23 0.03 -4.94
N ILE A 37 2.95 -0.09 -4.58
CA ILE A 37 2.43 0.27 -3.27
C ILE A 37 1.79 -0.96 -2.63
N ILE A 38 2.23 -1.32 -1.43
CA ILE A 38 1.69 -2.44 -0.67
C ILE A 38 1.04 -1.87 0.60
N PRO A 39 -0.30 -1.78 0.66
CA PRO A 39 -0.97 -1.31 1.85
C PRO A 39 -0.84 -2.36 2.96
N MET A 40 -0.70 -1.89 4.19
CA MET A 40 -0.64 -2.71 5.41
C MET A 40 -1.39 -2.03 6.56
N HIS A 41 -1.41 -2.65 7.75
CA HIS A 41 -2.07 -2.11 8.96
C HIS A 41 -3.48 -1.59 8.70
N TYR A 42 -4.35 -2.42 8.14
CA TYR A 42 -5.77 -2.15 7.97
C TYR A 42 -6.60 -3.33 8.47
N ARG A 43 -7.90 -3.12 8.61
CA ARG A 43 -8.86 -4.12 9.11
C ARG A 43 -8.91 -5.35 8.20
N THR A 44 -8.76 -6.53 8.78
CA THR A 44 -8.88 -7.83 8.08
C THR A 44 -9.84 -8.73 8.84
N LEU A 45 -10.13 -9.94 8.32
CA LEU A 45 -10.97 -10.89 9.08
C LEU A 45 -10.30 -11.40 10.36
N GLY A 46 -8.99 -11.20 10.53
CA GLY A 46 -8.25 -11.58 11.74
C GLY A 46 -8.05 -10.43 12.73
N LEU A 47 -8.34 -9.18 12.35
CA LEU A 47 -8.05 -7.99 13.15
C LEU A 47 -9.10 -6.90 12.93
N TYR A 48 -9.90 -6.60 13.96
CA TYR A 48 -11.12 -5.78 13.83
C TYR A 48 -11.17 -4.50 14.67
N TRP A 49 -10.24 -4.28 15.60
CA TRP A 49 -10.43 -3.24 16.61
C TRP A 49 -9.83 -1.89 16.19
N GLY A 50 -10.71 -0.90 15.97
CA GLY A 50 -10.36 0.52 15.92
C GLY A 50 -9.68 1.04 14.65
N ILE A 51 -9.60 0.24 13.59
CA ILE A 51 -8.95 0.61 12.30
C ILE A 51 -9.88 0.38 11.10
N ALA A 52 -9.72 1.19 10.06
CA ALA A 52 -10.50 1.14 8.82
C ALA A 52 -10.07 -0.02 7.90
N THR A 53 -10.92 -0.40 6.93
CA THR A 53 -10.52 -1.29 5.82
C THR A 53 -9.55 -0.58 4.87
N ALA A 54 -8.94 -1.32 3.95
CA ALA A 54 -8.14 -0.73 2.88
C ALA A 54 -8.99 0.01 1.84
N ASP A 55 -10.29 -0.25 1.75
CA ASP A 55 -11.16 0.25 0.66
C ASP A 55 -11.08 1.77 0.43
N PRO A 56 -11.07 2.64 1.48
CA PRO A 56 -10.92 4.08 1.28
C PRO A 56 -9.59 4.44 0.61
N PHE A 57 -8.52 3.71 0.89
CA PHE A 57 -7.20 3.90 0.26
C PHE A 57 -7.16 3.33 -1.16
N LEU A 58 -7.85 2.22 -1.43
CA LEU A 58 -7.86 1.57 -2.75
C LEU A 58 -8.69 2.33 -3.79
N SER A 59 -9.65 3.14 -3.35
CA SER A 59 -10.56 3.89 -4.22
C SER A 59 -9.82 4.75 -5.24
N GLY A 60 -10.16 4.57 -6.53
CA GLY A 60 -9.59 5.35 -7.64
C GLY A 60 -8.16 4.99 -8.03
N LYS A 61 -7.57 3.93 -7.46
CA LYS A 61 -6.20 3.49 -7.78
C LYS A 61 -6.20 2.24 -8.67
N THR A 62 -5.10 2.00 -9.37
CA THR A 62 -4.85 0.72 -10.05
C THR A 62 -4.51 -0.33 -9.00
N VAL A 63 -5.39 -1.32 -8.82
CA VAL A 63 -5.25 -2.35 -7.78
C VAL A 63 -5.12 -3.74 -8.39
N VAL A 64 -4.13 -4.50 -7.91
CA VAL A 64 -3.93 -5.91 -8.26
C VAL A 64 -4.06 -6.76 -6.99
N HIS A 65 -4.84 -7.83 -7.10
CA HIS A 65 -5.01 -8.85 -6.06
C HIS A 65 -4.38 -10.17 -6.53
N PRO A 66 -3.06 -10.37 -6.34
CA PRO A 66 -2.38 -11.57 -6.82
C PRO A 66 -2.77 -12.85 -6.06
N HIS A 67 -3.66 -12.76 -5.07
CA HIS A 67 -4.14 -13.87 -4.25
C HIS A 67 -3.02 -14.72 -3.61
N THR A 68 -1.89 -14.08 -3.30
CA THR A 68 -0.71 -14.69 -2.66
C THR A 68 -0.38 -13.97 -1.35
N ARG A 69 0.34 -14.65 -0.46
CA ARG A 69 0.88 -14.11 0.80
C ARG A 69 2.26 -13.49 0.64
N SER A 70 2.94 -13.80 -0.47
CA SER A 70 4.30 -13.35 -0.74
C SER A 70 4.42 -12.82 -2.16
N LEU A 71 5.19 -11.75 -2.31
CA LEU A 71 5.50 -11.13 -3.59
C LEU A 71 7.02 -11.08 -3.77
N VAL A 72 7.49 -11.54 -4.94
CA VAL A 72 8.89 -11.44 -5.34
C VAL A 72 8.98 -10.43 -6.48
N LEU A 73 9.69 -9.33 -6.24
CA LEU A 73 9.91 -8.27 -7.22
C LEU A 73 11.37 -8.24 -7.66
N ASN A 74 11.57 -7.81 -8.90
CA ASN A 74 12.85 -7.40 -9.42
C ASN A 74 12.64 -6.15 -10.28
N ALA A 75 13.72 -5.43 -10.59
CA ALA A 75 13.63 -4.16 -11.31
C ALA A 75 12.97 -4.28 -12.69
N SER A 76 13.09 -5.44 -13.37
CA SER A 76 12.48 -5.67 -14.69
C SER A 76 10.99 -6.00 -14.65
N ARG A 77 10.41 -6.18 -13.46
CA ARG A 77 8.98 -6.49 -13.25
C ARG A 77 8.22 -5.37 -12.55
N LEU A 78 8.83 -4.19 -12.42
CA LEU A 78 8.12 -3.02 -11.91
C LEU A 78 7.11 -2.55 -12.95
N PRO A 79 5.88 -2.17 -12.53
CA PRO A 79 4.85 -1.71 -13.45
C PRO A 79 5.20 -0.32 -14.00
N ASP A 80 4.71 -0.03 -15.22
CA ASP A 80 4.88 1.28 -15.86
C ASP A 80 4.01 2.38 -15.24
N VAL A 81 2.94 1.98 -14.53
CA VAL A 81 2.04 2.87 -13.80
C VAL A 81 2.03 2.52 -12.31
N PRO A 82 1.89 3.51 -11.41
CA PRO A 82 1.75 3.26 -9.98
C PRO A 82 0.65 2.23 -9.71
N THR A 83 1.02 1.13 -9.07
CA THR A 83 0.13 -0.02 -8.87
C THR A 83 0.11 -0.41 -7.41
N VAL A 84 -1.10 -0.50 -6.86
CA VAL A 84 -1.34 -1.01 -5.51
C VAL A 84 -1.48 -2.53 -5.57
N ILE A 85 -0.64 -3.26 -4.83
CA ILE A 85 -0.68 -4.72 -4.74
C ILE A 85 -1.17 -5.12 -3.36
N VAL A 86 -2.36 -5.71 -3.30
CA VAL A 86 -2.98 -6.15 -2.03
C VAL A 86 -2.73 -7.63 -1.83
N LEU A 87 -1.86 -7.97 -0.87
CA LEU A 87 -1.52 -9.35 -0.52
C LEU A 87 -2.59 -9.98 0.38
N ARG A 88 -2.68 -11.32 0.37
CA ARG A 88 -3.51 -12.06 1.32
C ARG A 88 -2.84 -12.08 2.69
N TYR A 89 -3.65 -11.91 3.74
CA TYR A 89 -3.22 -12.08 5.13
C TYR A 89 -3.36 -13.54 5.61
N GLU A 90 -4.11 -14.37 4.88
CA GLU A 90 -4.37 -15.80 5.10
C GLU A 90 -3.79 -16.69 4.00
#